data_AF-A0A4Y7TV62-F1
#
_entry.id   AF-A0A4Y7TV62-F1
#
_cell.length_a   1.000
_cell.length_b   1.000
_cell.length_c   1.000
_cell.angle_alpha   90.00
_cell.angle_beta   90.00
_cell.angle_gamma   90.00
#
_symmetry.space_group_name_H-M   'P 1'
#
loop_
_entity.id
_entity.type
_entity.pdbx_description
1 polymer ?
#
loop_
_entity_poly.entity_id
_entity_poly.type
_entity_poly.pdbx_seq_one_letter_code
_entity_poly.pdbx_strand_id
1 'polypeptide(L)'
;MQYRAFVVALAMASSAFAGVVTASAPATTTTFVPAPLPVVQCGGVNWAGPTACDRPKYYCVKFNDYYSECLHESRLPEWGQGQYP
;
A
#
# COMPACT_ATOMS: atom_id res chain seq x y z
N MET A 1 -14.01 9.11 37.95
CA MET A 1 -13.17 9.64 39.05
C MET A 1 -13.06 8.55 40.10
N GLN A 2 -11.94 7.94 40.46
CA GLN A 2 -10.53 8.04 40.10
C GLN A 2 -9.93 6.69 40.56
N TYR A 3 -9.13 6.05 39.71
CA TYR A 3 -8.40 4.82 40.01
C TYR A 3 -7.59 4.97 41.31
N ARG A 4 -7.66 3.98 42.22
CA ARG A 4 -6.80 3.93 43.40
C ARG A 4 -5.86 2.73 43.34
N ALA A 5 -4.60 3.09 43.60
CA ALA A 5 -3.59 2.33 44.28
C ALA A 5 -2.91 1.20 43.49
N PHE A 6 -1.78 1.61 42.92
CA PHE A 6 -0.52 0.85 42.96
C PHE A 6 -0.43 -0.10 44.14
N VAL A 7 -0.21 -1.38 43.85
CA VAL A 7 0.51 -2.29 44.75
C VAL A 7 1.52 -3.04 43.90
N VAL A 8 2.79 -2.64 44.01
CA VAL A 8 3.91 -3.42 43.50
C VAL A 8 4.15 -4.53 44.52
N ALA A 9 3.93 -5.78 44.12
CA ALA A 9 4.34 -6.95 44.89
C ALA A 9 5.27 -7.80 44.01
N LEU A 10 6.56 -7.74 44.34
CA LEU A 10 7.58 -8.67 43.87
C LEU A 10 7.39 -10.00 44.59
N ALA A 11 7.13 -11.08 43.84
CA ALA A 11 7.33 -12.44 44.31
C ALA A 11 7.74 -13.34 43.12
N MET A 12 8.99 -13.80 43.18
CA MET A 12 9.58 -14.78 42.27
C MET A 12 9.04 -16.17 42.62
N ALA A 13 8.51 -16.92 41.65
CA ALA A 13 8.21 -18.33 41.80
C ALA A 13 8.39 -19.06 40.45
N SER A 14 9.47 -19.83 40.33
CA SER A 14 9.73 -20.74 39.21
C SER A 14 8.95 -22.04 39.45
N SER A 15 7.87 -22.27 38.72
CA SER A 15 7.11 -23.54 38.78
C SER A 15 6.49 -23.89 37.43
N ALA A 16 6.93 -25.05 36.93
CA ALA A 16 6.46 -25.87 35.80
C ALA A 16 5.28 -25.35 34.95
N PHE A 17 5.57 -25.19 33.65
CA PHE A 17 4.61 -25.00 32.56
C PHE A 17 3.80 -26.29 32.33
N ALA A 18 2.66 -26.42 33.01
CA ALA A 18 1.64 -27.39 32.62
C ALA A 18 0.89 -26.84 31.39
N GLY A 19 1.18 -27.45 30.24
CA GLY A 19 0.71 -27.01 28.93
C GLY A 19 -0.81 -26.94 28.82
N VAL A 20 -1.31 -25.76 28.46
CA VAL A 20 -2.68 -25.58 27.97
C VAL A 20 -2.64 -25.65 26.46
N VAL A 21 -3.10 -26.75 25.88
CA VAL A 21 -3.35 -26.86 24.44
C VAL A 21 -4.70 -26.21 24.12
N THR A 22 -4.70 -24.90 23.90
CA THR A 22 -5.82 -24.23 23.23
C THR A 22 -5.73 -24.58 21.74
N ALA A 23 -6.67 -25.39 21.27
CA ALA A 23 -6.87 -25.64 19.86
C ALA A 23 -7.15 -24.29 19.16
N SER A 24 -6.20 -23.84 18.34
CA SER A 24 -6.37 -22.67 17.49
C SER A 24 -7.24 -23.06 16.29
N ALA A 25 -8.31 -22.30 16.05
CA ALA A 25 -9.07 -22.40 14.82
C ALA A 25 -8.14 -22.17 13.61
N PRO A 26 -8.35 -22.83 12.47
CA PRO A 26 -7.54 -22.58 11.28
C PRO A 26 -7.71 -21.12 10.86
N ALA A 27 -6.61 -20.37 10.88
CA ALA A 27 -6.56 -19.04 10.32
C ALA A 27 -6.73 -19.16 8.79
N THR A 28 -7.92 -18.84 8.29
CA THR A 28 -8.16 -18.68 6.87
C THR A 28 -7.26 -17.55 6.38
N THR A 29 -6.14 -17.91 5.77
CA THR A 29 -5.21 -16.95 5.17
C THR A 29 -5.84 -16.53 3.85
N THR A 30 -6.66 -15.48 3.89
CA THR A 30 -7.13 -14.84 2.67
C THR A 30 -5.89 -14.22 2.03
N THR A 31 -5.37 -14.87 1.00
CA THR A 31 -4.33 -14.30 0.14
C THR A 31 -4.92 -13.05 -0.49
N PHE A 32 -4.67 -11.89 0.13
CA PHE A 32 -4.97 -10.61 -0.47
C PHE A 32 -4.02 -10.50 -1.66
N VAL A 33 -4.48 -10.89 -2.84
CA VAL A 33 -3.81 -10.50 -4.09
C VAL A 33 -4.00 -8.99 -4.12
N PRO A 34 -2.97 -8.17 -3.88
CA PRO A 34 -3.14 -6.75 -4.09
C PRO A 34 -3.58 -6.62 -5.55
N ALA A 35 -4.76 -6.03 -5.77
CA ALA A 35 -5.12 -5.57 -7.10
C ALA A 35 -3.90 -4.80 -7.63
N PRO A 36 -3.50 -4.99 -8.91
CA PRO A 36 -2.38 -4.27 -9.48
C PRO A 36 -2.55 -2.81 -9.08
N LEU A 37 -1.57 -2.29 -8.33
CA LEU A 37 -1.58 -0.88 -7.93
C LEU A 37 -1.92 -0.10 -9.21
N PRO A 38 -2.94 0.76 -9.23
CA PRO A 38 -3.22 1.55 -10.42
C PRO A 38 -1.90 2.22 -10.77
N VAL A 39 -1.31 1.84 -11.91
CA VAL A 39 0.01 2.30 -12.34
C VAL A 39 -0.17 3.75 -12.74
N VAL A 40 -0.16 4.61 -11.73
CA VAL A 40 -0.27 6.05 -11.90
C VAL A 40 0.97 6.53 -12.61
N GLN A 41 2.16 6.01 -12.28
CA GLN A 41 3.41 6.39 -12.92
C GLN A 41 3.62 5.65 -14.25
N CYS A 42 3.92 6.44 -15.28
CA CYS A 42 4.21 5.98 -16.64
C CYS A 42 5.54 6.52 -17.18
N GLY A 43 6.34 7.17 -16.35
CA GLY A 43 7.62 7.73 -16.78
C GLY A 43 8.36 8.46 -15.69
N GLY A 44 9.60 8.82 -16.03
CA GLY A 44 10.54 9.50 -15.14
C GLY A 44 11.95 8.97 -15.27
N VAL A 45 12.94 9.78 -14.89
CA VAL A 45 14.33 9.34 -14.74
C VAL A 45 14.38 8.15 -13.78
N ASN A 46 15.05 7.07 -14.22
CA ASN A 46 15.16 5.78 -13.52
C ASN A 46 13.84 4.99 -13.34
N TRP A 47 12.76 5.38 -14.04
CA TRP A 47 11.54 4.56 -14.08
C TRP A 47 11.77 3.32 -14.95
N ALA A 48 11.76 2.14 -14.33
CA ALA A 48 11.89 0.84 -15.01
C ALA A 48 10.52 0.16 -15.28
N GLY A 49 9.43 0.81 -14.91
CA GLY A 49 8.07 0.30 -15.06
C GLY A 49 7.47 0.57 -16.45
N PRO A 50 6.17 0.28 -16.61
CA PRO A 50 5.45 0.52 -17.86
C PRO A 50 5.49 1.99 -18.24
N THR A 51 5.70 2.29 -19.53
CA THR A 51 5.60 3.65 -20.07
C THR A 51 4.27 3.95 -20.74
N ALA A 52 3.49 2.91 -21.02
CA ALA A 52 2.15 3.00 -21.58
C ALA A 52 1.09 2.96 -20.47
N CYS A 53 0.03 3.76 -20.66
CA CYS A 53 -1.15 3.69 -19.81
C CYS A 53 -2.00 2.46 -20.17
N ASP A 54 -2.49 1.77 -19.16
CA ASP A 54 -3.26 0.52 -19.26
C ASP A 54 -4.72 0.72 -19.69
N ARG A 55 -5.20 1.97 -19.65
CA ARG A 55 -6.60 2.33 -19.87
C ARG A 55 -6.82 3.15 -21.14
N PRO A 56 -7.94 2.94 -21.83
CA PRO A 56 -8.29 3.74 -22.99
C PRO A 56 -8.49 5.20 -22.60
N LYS A 57 -8.05 6.13 -23.46
CA LYS A 57 -8.13 7.59 -23.25
C LYS A 57 -7.33 8.08 -22.03
N TYR A 58 -6.30 7.34 -21.62
CA TYR A 58 -5.29 7.81 -20.69
C TYR A 58 -3.99 8.08 -21.43
N TYR A 59 -3.32 9.16 -21.03
CA TYR A 59 -2.09 9.61 -21.64
C TYR A 59 -1.05 9.86 -20.56
N CYS A 60 0.19 9.50 -20.87
CA CYS A 60 1.30 9.72 -19.95
C CYS A 60 1.70 11.19 -19.96
N VAL A 61 1.46 11.91 -18.87
CA VAL A 61 1.77 13.33 -18.74
C VAL A 61 2.95 13.53 -17.82
N LYS A 62 4.01 14.18 -18.32
CA LYS A 62 5.16 14.55 -17.49
C LYS A 62 4.80 15.69 -16.53
N PHE A 63 5.03 15.45 -15.25
CA PHE A 63 4.93 16.48 -14.20
C PHE A 63 6.30 17.05 -13.85
N ASN A 64 7.32 16.20 -13.82
CA ASN A 64 8.72 16.58 -13.64
C ASN A 64 9.65 15.55 -14.28
N ASP A 65 10.96 15.75 -14.21
CA ASP A 65 11.93 14.84 -14.83
C ASP A 65 11.88 13.41 -14.28
N TYR A 66 11.47 13.24 -13.02
CA TYR A 66 11.45 11.96 -12.32
C TYR A 66 10.05 11.32 -12.27
N TYR A 67 9.01 12.03 -12.70
CA TYR A 67 7.64 11.58 -12.57
C TYR A 67 6.75 12.03 -13.73
N SER A 68 6.16 11.05 -14.39
CA SER A 68 5.06 11.21 -15.35
C SER A 68 3.92 10.32 -14.93
N GLU A 69 2.68 10.82 -15.00
CA GLU A 69 1.49 10.06 -14.59
C GLU A 69 0.41 9.97 -15.68
N CYS A 70 -0.30 8.83 -15.68
CA CYS A 70 -1.41 8.56 -16.58
C CYS A 70 -2.64 9.38 -16.19
N LEU A 71 -2.99 10.35 -17.04
CA LEU A 71 -4.19 11.16 -16.87
C LEU A 71 -5.22 10.82 -17.94
N HIS A 72 -6.49 10.74 -17.53
CA HIS A 72 -7.60 10.62 -18.46
C HIS A 72 -7.74 11.92 -19.26
N GLU A 73 -8.14 11.82 -20.54
CA GLU A 73 -8.39 12.95 -21.45
C GLU A 73 -9.16 14.10 -20.77
N SER A 74 -10.17 13.79 -19.95
CA SER A 74 -10.99 14.81 -19.27
C SER A 74 -10.24 15.68 -18.25
N ARG A 75 -9.03 15.30 -17.85
CA ARG A 75 -8.18 16.04 -16.91
C ARG A 75 -6.91 16.55 -17.58
N LEU A 76 -6.72 16.28 -18.88
CA LEU A 76 -5.61 16.84 -19.61
C LEU A 76 -5.83 18.36 -19.77
N PRO A 77 -4.85 19.20 -19.42
CA PRO A 77 -4.89 20.60 -19.81
C PRO A 77 -4.89 20.68 -21.33
N GLU A 78 -5.69 21.58 -21.90
CA GLU A 78 -5.99 21.71 -23.33
C GLU A 78 -4.75 21.84 -24.25
N TRP A 79 -3.59 22.16 -23.67
CA TRP A 79 -2.26 22.11 -24.31
C TRP A 79 -1.75 20.69 -24.65
N GLY A 80 -2.49 19.63 -24.29
CA GLY A 80 -2.07 18.22 -24.39
C GLY A 80 -2.79 17.39 -25.46
N GLN A 81 -3.67 17.97 -26.29
CA GLN A 81 -4.41 17.23 -27.33
C GLN A 81 -3.56 16.87 -28.57
N GLY A 82 -2.24 17.00 -28.49
CA GLY A 82 -1.30 16.77 -29.59
C GLY A 82 -0.03 16.10 -29.11
N GLN A 83 -0.02 14.77 -29.24
CA GLN A 83 1.15 13.96 -29.58
C GLN A 83 2.36 14.09 -28.65
N TYR A 84 2.51 13.14 -27.74
CA TYR A 84 3.87 12.70 -27.41
C TYR A 84 4.50 12.12 -28.69
N PRO A 85 5.70 12.55 -29.12
CA PRO A 85 6.49 11.76 -30.04
C PRO A 85 6.83 10.39 -29.44
#